data_AF-A0AA91QTR4-F1
#
_entry.id   AF-A0AA91QTR4-F1
#
_cell.length_a   1.000
_cell.length_b   1.000
_cell.length_c   1.000
_cell.angle_alpha   90.00
_cell.angle_beta   90.00
_cell.angle_gamma   90.00
#
_symmetry.space_group_name_H-M   'P 1'
#
loop_
_entity.id
_entity.type
_entity.pdbx_description
1 polymer ?
#
loop_
_entity_poly.entity_id
_entity_poly.type
_entity_poly.pdbx_seq_one_letter_code
_entity_poly.pdbx_strand_id
1 'polypeptide(L)' 'MVRSRNRWPASSECAEKREAAGLTQTELAAKMGEYQSFVARLESGQRRVDVVELLEIAAILRFNPNEALDRLSALER' A
#
# COMPACT_ATOMS: atom_id res chain seq x y z
N MET A 1 0.29 3.31 25.94
CA MET A 1 0.58 2.49 24.73
C MET A 1 -0.61 2.62 23.77
N VAL A 2 -0.71 3.77 23.09
CA VAL A 2 -1.87 4.12 22.25
C VAL A 2 -1.71 3.46 20.88
N ARG A 3 -2.31 2.28 20.71
CA ARG A 3 -2.55 1.70 19.38
C ARG A 3 -3.90 2.20 18.87
N SER A 4 -4.01 3.51 18.59
CA SER A 4 -5.12 4.01 17.79
C SER A 4 -4.94 3.45 16.39
N ARG A 5 -5.73 2.41 16.09
CA ARG A 5 -5.81 1.70 14.82
C ARG A 5 -6.41 2.62 13.74
N ASN A 6 -5.70 3.65 13.30
CA ASN A 6 -5.96 4.20 11.97
C ASN A 6 -5.30 3.25 10.98
N ARG A 7 -6.01 2.16 10.66
CA ARG A 7 -5.64 1.27 9.57
C ARG A 7 -5.72 2.10 8.31
N TRP A 8 -4.59 2.24 7.62
CA TRP A 8 -4.49 2.99 6.39
C TRP A 8 -5.42 2.34 5.32
N PRO A 9 -6.42 3.05 4.76
CA PRO A 9 -7.35 2.52 3.75
C PRO A 9 -6.68 1.94 2.50
N ALA A 10 -5.63 2.58 2.01
CA ALA A 10 -4.83 2.04 0.91
C ALA A 10 -4.00 0.77 1.23
N SER A 11 -3.95 0.25 2.48
CA SER A 11 -3.25 -1.01 2.76
C SER A 11 -4.03 -2.21 2.23
N SER A 12 -5.36 -2.19 2.37
CA SER A 12 -6.24 -3.16 1.71
C SER A 12 -6.29 -2.95 0.21
N GLU A 13 -6.25 -1.69 -0.25
CA GLU A 13 -6.25 -1.37 -1.68
C GLU A 13 -4.96 -1.85 -2.38
N CYS A 14 -3.81 -1.73 -1.72
CA CYS A 14 -2.55 -2.28 -2.22
C CYS A 14 -2.64 -3.80 -2.40
N ALA A 15 -3.23 -4.51 -1.42
CA ALA A 15 -3.43 -5.95 -1.52
C ALA A 15 -4.36 -6.32 -2.68
N GLU A 16 -5.51 -5.63 -2.81
CA GLU A 16 -6.46 -5.85 -3.91
C GLU A 16 -5.84 -5.59 -5.28
N LYS A 17 -5.12 -4.47 -5.44
CA LYS A 17 -4.44 -4.14 -6.71
C LYS A 17 -3.30 -5.10 -7.03
N ARG A 18 -2.56 -5.56 -6.01
CA ARG A 18 -1.51 -6.58 -6.16
C ARG A 18 -2.11 -7.90 -6.66
N GLU A 19 -3.21 -8.33 -6.06
CA GLU A 19 -3.93 -9.55 -6.45
C GLU A 19 -4.51 -9.44 -7.86
N ALA A 20 -5.09 -8.28 -8.22
CA ALA A 20 -5.56 -8.00 -9.57
C ALA A 20 -4.41 -7.99 -10.60
N ALA A 21 -3.21 -7.61 -10.20
CA ALA A 21 -2.00 -7.69 -11.01
C ALA A 21 -1.39 -9.11 -11.06
N GLY A 22 -1.96 -10.09 -10.33
CA GLY A 22 -1.49 -11.47 -10.29
C GLY A 22 -0.14 -11.65 -9.58
N LEU A 23 0.26 -10.70 -8.73
CA LEU A 23 1.53 -10.74 -8.03
C LEU A 23 1.39 -11.30 -6.62
N THR A 24 2.36 -12.08 -6.17
CA THR A 24 2.55 -12.41 -4.76
C THR A 24 3.19 -11.23 -4.00
N GLN A 25 3.11 -11.24 -2.66
CA GLN A 25 3.79 -10.23 -1.84
C GLN A 25 5.31 -10.22 -2.08
N THR A 26 5.91 -11.40 -2.31
CA THR A 26 7.34 -11.54 -2.63
C THR A 26 7.68 -10.91 -3.97
N GLU A 27 6.85 -11.10 -5.00
CA GLU A 27 7.09 -10.52 -6.33
C GLU A 27 6.91 -9.00 -6.35
N LEU A 28 5.92 -8.47 -5.61
CA LEU A 28 5.80 -7.02 -5.43
C LEU A 28 7.02 -6.47 -4.70
N ALA A 29 7.44 -7.11 -3.60
CA ALA A 29 8.62 -6.68 -2.85
C ALA A 29 9.88 -6.71 -3.72
N ALA A 30 10.08 -7.77 -4.51
CA ALA A 30 11.21 -7.88 -5.43
C ALA A 30 11.23 -6.75 -6.48
N LYS A 31 10.05 -6.33 -6.98
CA LYS A 31 9.93 -5.19 -7.91
C LYS A 31 10.25 -3.85 -7.25
N MET A 32 10.03 -3.73 -5.94
CA MET A 32 10.38 -2.56 -5.13
C MET A 32 11.83 -2.62 -4.59
N GLY A 33 12.58 -3.70 -4.84
CA GLY A 33 13.90 -3.89 -4.24
C GLY A 33 13.87 -4.17 -2.73
N GLU A 34 12.74 -4.64 -2.21
CA GLU A 34 12.45 -4.84 -0.79
C GLU A 34 12.21 -6.32 -0.45
N TYR A 35 12.13 -6.62 0.86
CA TYR A 35 11.80 -7.96 1.36
C TYR A 35 10.29 -8.19 1.43
N GLN A 36 9.83 -9.44 1.28
CA GLN A 36 8.40 -9.78 1.38
C GLN A 36 7.73 -9.27 2.68
N SER A 37 8.47 -9.24 3.79
CA SER A 37 7.99 -8.72 5.08
C SER A 37 7.65 -7.22 5.05
N PHE A 38 8.27 -6.44 4.15
CA PHE A 38 7.92 -5.05 3.89
C PHE A 38 6.48 -4.96 3.39
N VAL A 39 6.15 -5.70 2.33
CA VAL A 39 4.81 -5.73 1.73
C VAL A 39 3.78 -6.29 2.71
N ALA A 40 4.11 -7.36 3.45
CA ALA A 40 3.19 -7.91 4.45
C ALA A 40 2.85 -6.91 5.57
N ARG A 41 3.84 -6.14 6.05
CA ARG A 41 3.64 -5.11 7.08
C ARG A 41 2.89 -3.90 6.55
N LEU A 42 3.12 -3.57 5.27
CA LEU A 42 2.37 -2.55 4.54
C LEU A 42 0.90 -2.95 4.45
N GLU A 43 0.58 -4.11 3.87
CA GLU A 43 -0.80 -4.56 3.62
C GLU A 43 -1.58 -4.77 4.92
N SER A 44 -0.92 -5.23 6.00
CA SER A 44 -1.53 -5.37 7.32
C SER A 44 -1.71 -4.06 8.08
N GLY A 45 -1.23 -2.93 7.54
CA GLY A 45 -1.29 -1.62 8.17
C GLY A 45 -0.40 -1.47 9.41
N GLN A 46 0.57 -2.38 9.60
CA GLN A 46 1.58 -2.31 10.66
C GLN A 46 2.69 -1.30 10.34
N ARG A 47 2.77 -0.88 9.07
CA ARG A 47 3.71 0.12 8.57
C ARG A 47 2.93 1.17 7.77
N ARG A 48 3.26 2.44 7.97
CA ARG A 48 2.76 3.53 7.14
C ARG A 48 3.52 3.56 5.82
N VAL A 49 2.84 3.90 4.74
CA VAL A 49 3.44 4.09 3.41
C VAL A 49 3.76 5.57 3.28
N ASP A 50 4.97 5.92 2.83
CA ASP A 50 5.27 7.30 2.48
C ASP A 50 4.87 7.62 1.03
N VAL A 51 4.94 8.89 0.63
CA VAL A 51 4.49 9.30 -0.70
C VAL A 51 5.35 8.71 -1.82
N VAL A 52 6.65 8.53 -1.60
CA VAL A 52 7.55 7.96 -2.61
C VAL A 52 7.20 6.49 -2.84
N GLU A 53 7.00 5.74 -1.76
CA GLU A 53 6.56 4.34 -1.82
C GLU A 53 5.19 4.19 -2.49
N LEU A 54 4.26 5.11 -2.22
CA LEU A 54 2.95 5.13 -2.88
C LEU A 54 3.10 5.30 -4.40
N LEU A 55 3.96 6.23 -4.85
CA LEU A 55 4.22 6.47 -6.27
C LEU A 55 4.87 5.24 -6.93
N GLU A 56 5.80 4.58 -6.25
CA GLU A 56 6.45 3.37 -6.73
C GLU A 56 5.46 2.20 -6.87
N ILE A 57 4.67 1.95 -5.83
CA ILE A 57 3.62 0.93 -5.84
C ILE A 57 2.59 1.23 -6.95
N ALA A 58 2.23 2.50 -7.15
CA ALA A 58 1.36 2.94 -8.22
C ALA A 58 1.93 2.66 -9.62
N ALA A 59 3.23 2.88 -9.81
CA ALA A 59 3.91 2.55 -11.07
C ALA A 59 3.94 1.03 -11.33
N ILE A 60 4.23 0.23 -10.30
CA ILE A 60 4.31 -1.23 -10.41
C ILE A 60 2.94 -1.85 -10.68
N LEU A 61 1.93 -1.44 -9.91
CA LEU A 61 0.57 -2.00 -9.97
C LEU A 61 -0.34 -1.27 -10.96
N ARG A 62 0.17 -0.27 -11.68
CA ARG A 62 -0.52 0.52 -12.71
C ARG A 62 -1.84 1.13 -12.23
N PHE A 63 -1.81 1.87 -11.13
CA PHE A 63 -2.95 2.69 -10.69
C PHE A 63 -2.59 4.14 -10.51
N ASN A 64 -3.61 5.01 -10.40
CA ASN A 64 -3.42 6.43 -10.15
C ASN A 64 -3.25 6.70 -8.64
N PRO A 65 -2.09 7.18 -8.17
CA PRO A 65 -1.86 7.45 -6.76
C PRO A 65 -2.74 8.60 -6.23
N ASN A 66 -3.19 9.52 -7.10
CA ASN A 66 -4.08 10.61 -6.69
C ASN A 66 -5.45 10.08 -6.24
N GLU A 67 -5.98 9.03 -6.87
CA GLU A 67 -7.25 8.43 -6.45
C GLU A 67 -7.17 7.86 -5.03
N ALA A 68 -6.01 7.30 -4.66
CA ALA A 68 -5.77 6.81 -3.30
C ALA A 68 -5.69 7.98 -2.30
N LEU A 69 -5.03 9.09 -2.67
CA LEU A 69 -4.94 10.30 -1.86
C LEU A 69 -6.30 10.99 -1.67
N ASP A 70 -7.10 11.09 -2.72
CA ASP A 70 -8.44 11.69 -2.67
C ASP A 70 -9.34 10.96 -1.68
N ARG A 71 -9.33 9.61 -1.71
CA ARG A 71 -10.08 8.78 -0.75
C ARG A 71 -9.61 8.98 0.69
N LEU A 72 -8.29 9.06 0.91
CA LEU A 72 -7.74 9.35 2.23
C LEU A 72 -8.23 10.72 2.74
N SER A 73 -8.19 11.74 1.88
CA SER A 73 -8.66 13.09 2.22
C SER A 73 -10.16 13.14 2.55
N ALA A 74 -10.95 12.24 1.96
CA ALA A 74 -12.39 12.13 2.22
C ALA A 74 -12.72 11.42 3.54
N LEU A 75 -11.83 10.57 4.06
CA LEU A 75 -12.05 9.81 5.30
C LEU A 75 -11.62 10.59 6.56
N GLU A 76 -10.73 11.56 6.43
CA GLU A 76 -10.26 12.43 7.51
C GLU A 76 -11.12 13.72 7.62
N ARG A 77 -12.28 13.77 6.96
CA ARG A 77 -13.27 14.85 7.05
C ARG A 77 -14.40 14.54 8.00
#